data_AF-A0A4R9BS79-F1
#
_entry.id   AF-A0A4R9BS79-F1
#
_cell.length_a   1.000
_cell.length_b   1.000
_cell.length_c   1.000
_cell.angle_alpha   90.00
_cell.angle_beta   90.00
_cell.angle_gamma   90.00
#
_symmetry.space_group_name_H-M   'P 1'
#
loop_
_entity.id
_entity.type
_entity.pdbx_description
1 polymer ?
#
loop_
_entity_poly.entity_id
_entity_poly.type
_entity_poly.pdbx_seq_one_letter_code
_entity_poly.pdbx_strand_id
1 'polypeptide(L)'
;MKVIGPLLYLVAGILAALVGLLPWLVTGMRLPLQNLWAVTSRAEDMPIVLLPFSQYTITLIVAVVVTGSALAGGLARVTRAQHPRFALAAIIVGVLLVQVIAITQTAVTVATGLAESPAAKVYLFVLTAGTLAASLIGLLILVLIARAPAAGAVVAVSLAAVAFSSWVNGLIAHPFSFETTETTSTLLGAARWVPAVIVGLAVAWCGLATIGRVTGAIVSFLALWIGPTLFTAVSAAAGTRVLAAYPAEMLDYGAQVFVSALGVKGGSASLLIPAVVVMVLGLAVRWALRRRRMQAALA
;
A
#
# COMPACT_ATOMS: atom_id res chain seq x y z
N MET A 1 6.61 -19.56 30.26
CA MET A 1 6.94 -18.38 29.43
C MET A 1 7.12 -18.64 27.92
N LYS A 2 7.17 -19.90 27.42
CA LYS A 2 7.44 -20.18 25.98
C LYS A 2 6.30 -19.86 25.00
N VAL A 3 5.03 -19.85 25.45
CA VAL A 3 3.84 -19.63 24.59
C VAL A 3 3.52 -18.15 24.37
N ILE A 4 3.96 -17.28 25.30
CA ILE A 4 3.70 -15.83 25.25
C ILE A 4 4.40 -15.19 24.03
N GLY A 5 5.51 -15.77 23.57
CA GLY A 5 6.26 -15.28 22.42
C GLY A 5 5.43 -15.26 21.14
N PRO A 6 5.04 -16.41 20.56
CA PRO A 6 4.28 -16.46 19.31
C PRO A 6 2.94 -15.70 19.36
N LEU A 7 2.25 -15.70 20.51
CA LEU A 7 0.99 -14.97 20.68
C LEU A 7 1.18 -13.45 20.53
N LEU A 8 2.25 -12.89 21.10
CA LEU A 8 2.58 -11.48 20.93
C LEU A 8 2.77 -11.12 19.44
N TYR A 9 3.45 -11.98 18.70
CA TYR A 9 3.69 -11.79 17.26
C TYR A 9 2.43 -11.99 16.41
N LEU A 10 1.51 -12.85 16.83
CA LEU A 10 0.16 -12.95 16.26
C LEU A 10 -0.60 -11.63 16.42
N VAL A 11 -0.66 -11.11 17.65
CA VAL A 11 -1.33 -9.84 17.97
C VAL A 11 -0.68 -8.69 17.19
N ALA A 12 0.64 -8.66 17.09
CA ALA A 12 1.37 -7.71 16.28
C ALA A 12 0.97 -7.75 14.79
N GLY A 13 0.78 -8.94 14.22
CA GLY A 13 0.28 -9.11 12.85
C GLY A 13 -1.15 -8.57 12.69
N ILE A 14 -2.03 -8.87 13.64
CA ILE A 14 -3.41 -8.36 13.69
C ILE A 14 -3.40 -6.83 13.74
N LEU A 15 -2.65 -6.24 14.68
CA LEU A 15 -2.56 -4.79 14.85
C LEU A 15 -2.01 -4.10 13.60
N ALA A 16 -0.98 -4.67 12.96
CA ALA A 16 -0.45 -4.11 11.72
C ALA A 16 -1.48 -4.12 10.58
N ALA A 17 -2.26 -5.19 10.44
CA ALA A 17 -3.33 -5.27 9.46
C ALA A 17 -4.48 -4.29 9.78
N LEU A 18 -4.87 -4.15 11.05
CA LEU A 18 -5.86 -3.15 11.48
C LEU A 18 -5.39 -1.71 11.24
N VAL A 19 -4.10 -1.43 11.49
CA VAL A 19 -3.49 -0.14 11.11
C VAL A 19 -3.58 0.08 9.60
N GLY A 20 -3.36 -0.97 8.81
CA GLY A 20 -3.59 -0.95 7.36
C GLY A 20 -5.02 -0.50 7.00
N LEU A 21 -6.03 -0.97 7.72
CA LEU A 21 -7.44 -0.61 7.47
C LEU A 21 -7.83 0.80 7.96
N LEU A 22 -6.99 1.50 8.74
CA LEU A 22 -7.37 2.77 9.39
C LEU A 22 -8.03 3.81 8.48
N PRO A 23 -7.54 4.10 7.25
CA PRO A 23 -8.18 5.08 6.38
C PRO A 23 -9.65 4.78 6.09
N TRP A 24 -10.03 3.51 6.16
CA TRP A 24 -11.41 3.07 6.03
C TRP A 24 -12.15 2.95 7.36
N LEU A 25 -11.46 2.58 8.44
CA LEU A 25 -12.08 2.52 9.77
C LEU A 25 -12.57 3.91 10.23
N VAL A 26 -11.80 4.96 9.95
CA VAL A 26 -12.13 6.34 10.39
C VAL A 26 -13.30 6.95 9.62
N THR A 27 -13.68 6.42 8.46
CA THR A 27 -14.85 6.88 7.70
C THR A 27 -16.18 6.33 8.23
N GLY A 28 -16.13 5.48 9.26
CA GLY A 28 -17.30 4.75 9.75
C GLY A 28 -17.61 3.48 8.95
N MET A 29 -16.73 3.06 8.03
CA MET A 29 -16.80 1.79 7.31
C MET A 29 -18.08 1.54 6.50
N ARG A 30 -18.84 2.60 6.20
CA ARG A 30 -20.11 2.50 5.49
C ARG A 30 -19.89 2.32 4.01
N LEU A 31 -20.42 1.24 3.43
CA LEU A 31 -20.24 0.88 2.02
C LEU A 31 -20.60 2.09 1.13
N PRO A 32 -19.74 2.48 0.18
CA PRO A 32 -20.07 3.55 -0.76
C PRO A 32 -21.31 3.17 -1.58
N LEU A 33 -22.09 4.17 -2.02
CA LEU A 33 -23.29 3.92 -2.81
C LEU A 33 -22.95 3.06 -4.04
N GLN A 34 -23.68 1.96 -4.22
CA GLN A 34 -23.46 1.00 -5.30
C GLN A 34 -24.48 1.24 -6.42
N ASN A 35 -24.01 1.45 -7.64
CA ASN A 35 -24.88 1.61 -8.81
C ASN A 35 -25.68 0.35 -9.16
N LEU A 36 -25.25 -0.81 -8.63
CA LEU A 36 -25.83 -2.13 -8.91
C LEU A 36 -26.58 -2.70 -7.69
N TRP A 37 -26.93 -1.86 -6.71
CA TRP A 37 -27.72 -2.28 -5.55
C TRP A 37 -29.13 -2.67 -5.97
N ALA A 38 -29.70 -3.71 -5.34
CA ALA A 38 -31.00 -4.27 -5.74
C ALA A 38 -32.17 -3.31 -5.52
N VAL A 39 -32.07 -2.48 -4.48
CA VAL A 39 -33.12 -1.56 -4.06
C VAL A 39 -32.58 -0.14 -4.03
N THR A 40 -33.42 0.84 -4.38
CA THR A 40 -33.05 2.26 -4.22
C THR A 40 -32.77 2.54 -2.76
N SER A 41 -31.53 2.89 -2.45
CA SER A 41 -31.04 3.11 -1.09
C SER A 41 -30.31 4.44 -1.01
N ARG A 42 -30.37 5.10 0.15
CA ARG A 42 -29.58 6.31 0.38
C ARG A 42 -28.18 5.93 0.87
N ALA A 43 -27.24 6.87 0.78
CA ALA A 43 -25.87 6.64 1.25
C ALA A 43 -25.85 6.31 2.75
N GLU A 44 -26.74 6.94 3.52
CA GLU A 44 -26.93 6.71 4.95
C GLU A 44 -27.67 5.41 5.32
N ASP A 45 -28.08 4.61 4.34
CA ASP A 45 -28.69 3.30 4.58
C ASP A 45 -27.75 2.15 4.20
N MET A 46 -26.61 2.47 3.59
CA MET A 46 -25.65 1.45 3.16
C MET A 46 -25.04 0.70 4.36
N PRO A 47 -24.82 -0.62 4.21
CA PRO A 47 -24.32 -1.45 5.31
C PRO A 47 -22.85 -1.15 5.63
N ILE A 48 -22.43 -1.58 6.82
CA ILE A 48 -21.04 -1.48 7.25
C ILE A 48 -20.25 -2.65 6.66
N VAL A 49 -19.09 -2.35 6.06
CA VAL A 49 -18.18 -3.32 5.47
C VAL A 49 -16.74 -3.03 5.88
N LEU A 50 -15.92 -4.06 6.06
CA LEU A 50 -14.53 -3.90 6.50
C LEU A 50 -13.57 -3.44 5.40
N LEU A 51 -13.98 -3.50 4.13
CA LEU A 51 -13.23 -3.00 2.99
C LEU A 51 -14.08 -2.06 2.13
N PRO A 52 -13.47 -1.01 1.55
CA PRO A 52 -14.17 -0.06 0.72
C PRO A 52 -14.42 -0.67 -0.67
N PHE A 53 -15.35 -1.62 -0.80
CA PHE A 53 -15.71 -2.22 -2.08
C PHE A 53 -16.43 -1.18 -2.95
N SER A 54 -15.67 -0.54 -3.83
CA SER A 54 -16.17 0.32 -4.89
C SER A 54 -15.16 0.37 -6.04
N GLN A 55 -15.66 0.51 -7.26
CA GLN A 55 -14.85 0.78 -8.45
C GLN A 55 -14.01 2.07 -8.32
N TYR A 56 -14.44 3.01 -7.47
CA TYR A 56 -13.71 4.27 -7.23
C TYR A 56 -12.65 4.18 -6.14
N THR A 57 -12.62 3.07 -5.38
CA THR A 57 -11.72 2.88 -4.24
C THR A 57 -10.77 1.71 -4.43
N ILE A 58 -10.62 1.18 -5.66
CA ILE A 58 -9.71 0.05 -5.97
C ILE A 58 -8.30 0.34 -5.45
N THR A 59 -7.77 1.54 -5.72
CA THR A 59 -6.45 1.95 -5.24
C THR A 59 -6.37 1.97 -3.72
N LEU A 60 -7.45 2.38 -3.04
CA LEU A 60 -7.52 2.37 -1.58
C LEU A 60 -7.57 0.95 -1.03
N ILE A 61 -8.31 0.02 -1.65
CA ILE A 61 -8.34 -1.40 -1.27
C ILE A 61 -6.92 -1.97 -1.29
N VAL A 62 -6.17 -1.73 -2.37
CA VAL A 62 -4.77 -2.18 -2.46
C VAL A 62 -3.92 -1.52 -1.39
N ALA A 63 -4.09 -0.22 -1.17
CA ALA A 63 -3.34 0.54 -0.17
C ALA A 63 -3.51 -0.01 1.24
N VAL A 64 -4.76 -0.21 1.70
CA VAL A 64 -5.04 -0.68 3.07
C VAL A 64 -4.49 -2.08 3.34
N VAL A 65 -4.57 -2.97 2.35
CA VAL A 65 -4.07 -4.35 2.44
C VAL A 65 -2.54 -4.41 2.41
N VAL A 66 -1.92 -3.72 1.44
CA VAL A 66 -0.47 -3.77 1.24
C VAL A 66 0.26 -3.02 2.34
N THR A 67 -0.22 -1.85 2.78
CA THR A 67 0.38 -1.09 3.86
C THR A 67 0.38 -1.88 5.18
N GLY A 68 -0.75 -2.49 5.57
CA GLY A 68 -0.81 -3.31 6.78
C GLY A 68 0.18 -4.48 6.74
N SER A 69 0.30 -5.14 5.59
CA SER A 69 1.25 -6.23 5.37
C SER A 69 2.72 -5.75 5.44
N ALA A 70 3.01 -4.58 4.87
CA ALA A 70 4.35 -4.00 4.89
C ALA A 70 4.78 -3.59 6.30
N LEU A 71 3.87 -3.01 7.10
CA LEU A 71 4.10 -2.69 8.51
C LEU A 71 4.42 -3.95 9.32
N ALA A 72 3.67 -5.03 9.10
CA ALA A 72 3.92 -6.34 9.71
C ALA A 72 5.31 -6.89 9.33
N GLY A 73 5.70 -6.76 8.05
CA GLY A 73 7.01 -7.18 7.56
C GLY A 73 8.16 -6.35 8.16
N GLY A 74 7.96 -5.04 8.29
CA GLY A 74 8.91 -4.13 8.94
C GLY A 74 9.11 -4.49 10.41
N LEU A 75 8.02 -4.71 11.14
CA LEU A 75 8.05 -5.15 12.53
C LEU A 75 8.76 -6.50 12.68
N ALA A 76 8.43 -7.47 11.81
CA ALA A 76 9.10 -8.77 11.76
C ALA A 76 10.61 -8.62 11.55
N ARG A 77 11.03 -7.69 10.69
CA ARG A 77 12.45 -7.45 10.41
C ARG A 77 13.18 -6.83 11.60
N VAL A 78 12.61 -5.80 12.22
CA VAL A 78 13.23 -5.06 13.33
C VAL A 78 13.36 -5.95 14.57
N THR A 79 12.36 -6.80 14.82
CA THR A 79 12.33 -7.70 15.98
C THR A 79 13.05 -9.04 15.75
N ARG A 80 13.64 -9.27 14.57
CA ARG A 80 14.18 -10.57 14.15
C ARG A 80 15.16 -11.20 15.13
N ALA A 81 15.96 -10.40 15.83
CA ALA A 81 16.92 -10.88 16.82
C ALA A 81 16.26 -11.54 18.05
N GLN A 82 14.99 -11.22 18.32
CA GLN A 82 14.21 -11.69 19.46
C GLN A 82 13.14 -12.71 19.06
N HIS A 83 13.17 -13.22 17.83
CA HIS A 83 12.11 -14.11 17.32
C HIS A 83 12.11 -15.46 18.04
N PRO A 84 11.04 -15.81 18.76
CA PRO A 84 10.80 -17.19 19.14
C PRO A 84 10.55 -18.05 17.90
N ARG A 85 10.64 -19.36 18.06
CA ARG A 85 10.24 -20.32 17.01
C ARG A 85 8.82 -19.99 16.57
N PHE A 86 8.61 -19.88 15.26
CA PHE A 86 7.34 -19.52 14.61
C PHE A 86 6.87 -18.06 14.70
N ALA A 87 7.69 -17.11 15.17
CA ALA A 87 7.30 -15.69 15.24
C ALA A 87 6.78 -15.13 13.90
N LEU A 88 7.52 -15.33 12.81
CA LEU A 88 7.09 -14.86 11.48
C LEU A 88 5.78 -15.54 11.01
N ALA A 89 5.62 -16.83 11.29
CA ALA A 89 4.38 -17.53 10.94
C ALA A 89 3.19 -16.96 11.73
N ALA A 90 3.38 -16.66 13.01
CA ALA A 90 2.36 -16.00 13.83
C ALA A 90 1.98 -14.61 13.28
N ILE A 91 2.95 -13.79 12.86
CA ILE A 91 2.68 -12.49 12.21
C ILE A 91 1.85 -12.69 10.93
N ILE A 92 2.26 -13.62 10.07
CA ILE A 92 1.56 -13.92 8.81
C ILE A 92 0.12 -14.36 9.09
N VAL A 93 -0.08 -15.26 10.05
CA VAL A 93 -1.41 -15.72 10.46
C VAL A 93 -2.26 -14.57 10.99
N GLY A 94 -1.68 -13.66 11.78
CA GLY A 94 -2.39 -12.50 12.31
C GLY A 94 -2.85 -11.53 11.21
N VAL A 95 -1.99 -11.27 10.23
CA VAL A 95 -2.33 -10.46 9.05
C VAL A 95 -3.40 -11.14 8.20
N LEU A 96 -3.23 -12.43 7.89
CA LEU A 96 -4.18 -13.22 7.12
C LEU A 96 -5.56 -13.28 7.79
N LEU A 97 -5.62 -13.43 9.10
CA LEU A 97 -6.87 -13.47 9.85
C LEU A 97 -7.69 -12.20 9.62
N VAL A 98 -7.05 -11.02 9.75
CA VAL A 98 -7.73 -9.73 9.50
C VAL A 98 -8.15 -9.60 8.05
N GLN A 99 -7.26 -9.93 7.09
CA GLN A 99 -7.56 -9.81 5.67
C GLN A 99 -8.70 -10.75 5.23
N VAL A 100 -8.68 -12.02 5.65
CA VAL A 100 -9.72 -12.99 5.33
C VAL A 100 -11.06 -12.56 5.92
N ILE A 101 -11.09 -12.16 7.20
CA ILE A 101 -12.33 -11.65 7.83
C ILE A 101 -12.86 -10.44 7.06
N ALA A 102 -11.99 -9.48 6.73
CA ALA A 102 -12.39 -8.26 6.04
C ALA A 102 -12.93 -8.54 4.62
N ILE A 103 -12.28 -9.43 3.87
CA ILE A 103 -12.71 -9.86 2.54
C ILE A 103 -14.03 -10.61 2.62
N THR A 104 -14.14 -11.62 3.48
CA THR A 104 -15.35 -12.44 3.58
C THR A 104 -16.54 -11.61 4.05
N GLN A 105 -16.38 -10.82 5.11
CA GLN A 105 -17.48 -9.98 5.62
C GLN A 105 -17.94 -8.99 4.55
N THR A 106 -17.01 -8.31 3.88
CA THR A 106 -17.35 -7.34 2.83
C THR A 106 -18.02 -8.03 1.64
N ALA A 107 -17.44 -9.12 1.12
CA ALA A 107 -17.94 -9.81 -0.05
C ALA A 107 -19.34 -10.39 0.18
N VAL A 108 -19.59 -11.02 1.33
CA VAL A 108 -20.92 -11.55 1.69
C VAL A 108 -21.94 -10.41 1.81
N THR A 109 -21.60 -9.34 2.52
CA THR A 109 -22.50 -8.18 2.70
C THR A 109 -22.86 -7.53 1.36
N VAL A 110 -21.88 -7.35 0.48
CA VAL A 110 -22.11 -6.79 -0.85
C VAL A 110 -22.92 -7.77 -1.72
N ALA A 111 -22.61 -9.07 -1.69
CA ALA A 111 -23.36 -10.08 -2.43
C ALA A 111 -24.85 -10.09 -2.10
N THR A 112 -25.20 -9.91 -0.81
CA THR A 112 -26.60 -9.90 -0.36
C THR A 112 -27.36 -8.65 -0.77
N GLY A 113 -26.68 -7.54 -1.03
CA GLY A 113 -27.33 -6.27 -1.38
C GLY A 113 -27.39 -5.95 -2.88
N LEU A 114 -26.52 -6.58 -3.68
CA LEU A 114 -26.48 -6.37 -5.12
C LEU A 114 -27.69 -6.99 -5.83
N ALA A 115 -28.13 -6.36 -6.94
CA ALA A 115 -29.17 -6.89 -7.81
C ALA A 115 -28.75 -8.25 -8.41
N GLU A 116 -29.72 -9.14 -8.63
CA GLU A 116 -29.50 -10.41 -9.32
C GLU A 116 -29.28 -10.20 -10.82
N SER A 117 -28.09 -9.72 -11.19
CA SER A 117 -27.69 -9.48 -12.58
C SER A 117 -26.29 -10.02 -12.88
N PRO A 118 -25.99 -10.39 -14.14
CA PRO A 118 -24.64 -10.79 -14.54
C PRO A 118 -23.59 -9.71 -14.24
N ALA A 119 -23.94 -8.43 -14.46
CA ALA A 119 -23.05 -7.30 -14.20
C ALA A 119 -22.67 -7.19 -12.70
N ALA A 120 -23.63 -7.37 -11.79
CA ALA A 120 -23.37 -7.38 -10.36
C ALA A 120 -22.44 -8.52 -9.92
N LYS A 121 -22.64 -9.72 -10.49
CA LYS A 121 -21.79 -10.89 -10.22
C LYS A 121 -20.35 -10.67 -10.69
N VAL A 122 -20.16 -10.15 -11.91
CA VAL A 122 -18.85 -9.81 -12.45
C VAL A 122 -18.17 -8.72 -11.60
N TYR A 123 -18.91 -7.68 -11.23
CA TYR A 123 -18.42 -6.61 -10.37
C TYR A 123 -17.89 -7.11 -9.03
N LEU A 124 -18.69 -7.91 -8.31
CA LEU A 124 -18.29 -8.49 -7.04
C LEU A 124 -17.09 -9.43 -7.21
N PHE A 125 -17.09 -10.26 -8.26
CA PHE A 125 -15.98 -11.16 -8.56
C PHE A 125 -14.68 -10.40 -8.78
N VAL A 126 -14.69 -9.35 -9.61
CA VAL A 126 -13.51 -8.53 -9.91
C VAL A 126 -12.97 -7.86 -8.66
N LEU A 127 -13.83 -7.24 -7.83
CA LEU A 127 -13.38 -6.62 -6.58
C LEU A 127 -12.81 -7.64 -5.59
N THR A 128 -13.47 -8.79 -5.44
CA THR A 128 -13.02 -9.85 -4.53
C THR A 128 -11.69 -10.45 -5.00
N ALA A 129 -11.59 -10.81 -6.28
CA ALA A 129 -10.39 -11.37 -6.88
C ALA A 129 -9.22 -10.37 -6.84
N GLY A 130 -9.47 -9.09 -7.14
CA GLY A 130 -8.48 -8.02 -7.04
C GLY A 130 -7.98 -7.83 -5.60
N THR A 131 -8.88 -7.91 -4.62
CA THR A 131 -8.51 -7.84 -3.19
C THR A 131 -7.69 -9.05 -2.75
N LEU A 132 -8.03 -10.26 -3.20
CA LEU A 132 -7.25 -11.46 -2.95
C LEU A 132 -5.85 -11.35 -3.58
N ALA A 133 -5.74 -10.88 -4.81
CA ALA A 133 -4.46 -10.63 -5.46
C ALA A 133 -3.62 -9.58 -4.70
N ALA A 134 -4.24 -8.47 -4.25
CA ALA A 134 -3.60 -7.47 -3.42
C ALA A 134 -3.11 -8.05 -2.07
N SER A 135 -3.87 -8.98 -1.48
CA SER A 135 -3.50 -9.69 -0.26
C SER A 135 -2.29 -10.58 -0.48
N LEU A 136 -2.24 -11.33 -1.57
CA LEU A 136 -1.07 -12.14 -1.94
C LEU A 136 0.18 -11.28 -2.18
N ILE A 137 0.03 -10.14 -2.87
CA ILE A 137 1.12 -9.17 -3.07
C ILE A 137 1.58 -8.60 -1.72
N GLY A 138 0.64 -8.25 -0.84
CA GLY A 138 0.92 -7.78 0.52
C GLY A 138 1.72 -8.81 1.31
N LEU A 139 1.35 -10.09 1.27
CA LEU A 139 2.09 -11.18 1.92
C LEU A 139 3.49 -11.37 1.33
N LEU A 140 3.63 -11.29 0.00
CA LEU A 140 4.92 -11.33 -0.65
C LEU A 140 5.81 -10.17 -0.16
N ILE A 141 5.29 -8.95 -0.11
CA ILE A 141 5.98 -7.77 0.41
C ILE A 141 6.37 -7.99 1.88
N LEU A 142 5.45 -8.47 2.72
CA LEU A 142 5.70 -8.79 4.13
C LEU A 142 6.90 -9.75 4.25
N VAL A 143 6.88 -10.87 3.52
CA VAL A 143 7.93 -11.89 3.57
C VAL A 143 9.25 -11.34 3.04
N LEU A 144 9.24 -10.58 1.95
CA LEU A 144 10.45 -9.95 1.40
C LEU A 144 11.06 -8.95 2.38
N ILE A 145 10.25 -8.08 3.00
CA ILE A 145 10.73 -7.15 4.03
C ILE A 145 11.26 -7.94 5.23
N ALA A 146 10.58 -8.99 5.68
CA ALA A 146 10.98 -9.75 6.87
C ALA A 146 12.28 -10.57 6.66
N ARG A 147 12.45 -11.19 5.50
CA ARG A 147 13.47 -12.24 5.29
C ARG A 147 14.54 -11.92 4.25
N ALA A 148 14.25 -11.10 3.25
CA ALA A 148 15.19 -10.88 2.15
C ALA A 148 16.49 -10.19 2.63
N PRO A 149 17.60 -10.36 1.90
CA PRO A 149 18.78 -9.51 2.05
C PRO A 149 18.42 -8.02 1.96
N ALA A 150 19.29 -7.15 2.47
CA ALA A 150 19.02 -5.71 2.53
C ALA A 150 18.50 -5.13 1.20
N ALA A 151 19.10 -5.52 0.08
CA ALA A 151 18.67 -5.10 -1.26
C ALA A 151 17.21 -5.48 -1.57
N GLY A 152 16.82 -6.74 -1.33
CA GLY A 152 15.45 -7.20 -1.59
C GLY A 152 14.43 -6.55 -0.64
N ALA A 153 14.80 -6.32 0.61
CA ALA A 153 13.93 -5.61 1.56
C ALA A 153 13.68 -4.16 1.14
N VAL A 154 14.67 -3.48 0.57
CA VAL A 154 14.55 -2.10 0.11
C VAL A 154 13.65 -2.00 -1.10
N VAL A 155 13.73 -2.95 -2.03
CA VAL A 155 12.79 -3.05 -3.15
C VAL A 155 11.36 -3.25 -2.63
N ALA A 156 11.15 -4.16 -1.68
CA ALA A 156 9.83 -4.42 -1.11
C ALA A 156 9.27 -3.22 -0.33
N VAL A 157 10.10 -2.52 0.45
CA VAL A 157 9.72 -1.25 1.12
C VAL A 157 9.36 -0.18 0.09
N SER A 158 10.08 -0.11 -1.04
CA SER A 158 9.80 0.89 -2.07
C SER A 158 8.50 0.63 -2.81
N LEU A 159 8.18 -0.64 -3.09
CA LEU A 159 6.86 -1.03 -3.61
C LEU A 159 5.76 -0.70 -2.59
N ALA A 160 5.97 -0.97 -1.31
CA ALA A 160 5.04 -0.61 -0.25
C ALA A 160 4.86 0.91 -0.08
N ALA A 161 5.90 1.71 -0.35
CA ALA A 161 5.85 3.17 -0.27
C ALA A 161 4.84 3.76 -1.27
N VAL A 162 4.69 3.15 -2.45
CA VAL A 162 3.68 3.55 -3.45
C VAL A 162 2.27 3.34 -2.90
N ALA A 163 1.99 2.16 -2.34
CA ALA A 163 0.71 1.87 -1.70
C ALA A 163 0.46 2.76 -0.47
N PHE A 164 1.51 3.04 0.31
CA PHE A 164 1.44 3.91 1.48
C PHE A 164 1.04 5.35 1.13
N SER A 165 1.42 5.85 -0.06
CA SER A 165 0.94 7.15 -0.56
C SER A 165 -0.59 7.23 -0.56
N SER A 166 -1.22 6.22 -1.16
CA SER A 166 -2.67 6.13 -1.28
C SER A 166 -3.34 5.89 0.08
N TRP A 167 -2.66 5.17 0.98
CA TRP A 167 -3.10 4.98 2.37
C TRP A 167 -3.16 6.32 3.12
N VAL A 168 -2.09 7.13 3.03
CA VAL A 168 -2.02 8.46 3.67
C VAL A 168 -3.06 9.40 3.05
N ASN A 169 -3.20 9.40 1.73
CA ASN A 169 -4.20 10.23 1.06
C ASN A 169 -5.64 9.86 1.48
N GLY A 170 -5.95 8.57 1.63
CA GLY A 170 -7.26 8.13 2.12
C GLY A 170 -7.53 8.51 3.57
N LEU A 171 -6.48 8.69 4.40
CA LEU A 171 -6.61 9.14 5.78
C LEU A 171 -6.84 10.66 5.88
N ILE A 172 -6.28 11.43 4.95
CA ILE A 172 -6.39 12.91 4.91
C ILE A 172 -7.70 13.32 4.21
N ALA A 173 -7.87 12.86 2.97
CA ALA A 173 -9.04 13.08 2.15
C ALA A 173 -9.91 11.84 2.25
N HIS A 174 -10.74 11.80 3.28
CA HIS A 174 -11.72 10.74 3.49
C HIS A 174 -12.48 10.50 2.18
N PRO A 175 -12.51 9.26 1.66
CA PRO A 175 -13.21 8.95 0.42
C PRO A 175 -14.65 9.45 0.48
N PHE A 176 -15.11 10.11 -0.58
CA PHE A 176 -16.47 10.65 -0.69
C PHE A 176 -16.81 11.80 0.28
N SER A 177 -15.82 12.40 0.95
CA SER A 177 -15.96 13.72 1.58
C SER A 177 -15.73 14.82 0.54
N PHE A 178 -16.62 15.81 0.51
CA PHE A 178 -16.55 16.95 -0.42
C PHE A 178 -16.05 18.24 0.26
N GLU A 179 -15.76 18.17 1.56
CA GLU A 179 -15.24 19.29 2.34
C GLU A 179 -13.73 19.42 2.16
N THR A 180 -13.31 20.34 1.30
CA THR A 180 -11.89 20.68 1.14
C THR A 180 -11.55 21.89 1.99
N THR A 181 -10.95 21.65 3.15
CA THR A 181 -10.36 22.73 3.97
C THR A 181 -8.97 23.09 3.44
N GLU A 182 -8.50 24.31 3.74
CA GLU A 182 -7.11 24.72 3.43
C GLU A 182 -6.10 23.74 4.05
N THR A 183 -6.35 23.31 5.29
CA THR A 183 -5.52 22.32 5.99
C THR A 183 -5.45 20.99 5.24
N THR A 184 -6.58 20.48 4.72
CA THR A 184 -6.61 19.26 3.91
C THR A 184 -5.74 19.40 2.65
N SER A 185 -5.84 20.54 1.97
CA SER A 185 -5.03 20.82 0.77
C SER A 185 -3.52 20.88 1.08
N THR A 186 -3.13 21.56 2.16
CA THR A 186 -1.73 21.62 2.61
C THR A 186 -1.19 20.23 2.97
N LEU A 187 -1.98 19.43 3.71
CA LEU A 187 -1.60 18.08 4.09
C LEU A 187 -1.43 17.16 2.87
N LEU A 188 -2.33 17.22 1.89
CA LEU A 188 -2.19 16.47 0.63
C LEU A 188 -0.96 16.92 -0.17
N GLY A 189 -0.70 18.23 -0.21
CA GLY A 189 0.48 18.82 -0.83
C GLY A 189 1.80 18.35 -0.20
N ALA A 190 1.79 18.05 1.10
CA ALA A 190 2.92 17.43 1.81
C ALA A 190 2.97 15.91 1.60
N ALA A 191 1.81 15.22 1.66
CA ALA A 191 1.69 13.78 1.54
C ALA A 191 2.24 13.22 0.22
N ARG A 192 2.17 13.99 -0.87
CA ARG A 192 2.73 13.59 -2.17
C ARG A 192 4.23 13.24 -2.12
N TRP A 193 4.97 13.79 -1.16
CA TRP A 193 6.41 13.54 -1.03
C TRP A 193 6.75 12.31 -0.18
N VAL A 194 5.76 11.75 0.53
CA VAL A 194 5.96 10.63 1.45
C VAL A 194 6.62 9.42 0.79
N PRO A 195 6.23 8.97 -0.43
CA PRO A 195 6.89 7.85 -1.09
C PRO A 195 8.37 8.11 -1.34
N ALA A 196 8.73 9.33 -1.77
CA ALA A 196 10.10 9.72 -2.02
C ALA A 196 10.95 9.67 -0.74
N VAL A 197 10.40 10.16 0.38
CA VAL A 197 11.08 10.12 1.68
C VAL A 197 11.31 8.68 2.13
N ILE A 198 10.28 7.82 2.06
CA ILE A 198 10.39 6.41 2.46
C ILE A 198 11.44 5.68 1.63
N VAL A 199 11.41 5.83 0.30
CA VAL A 199 12.36 5.20 -0.61
C VAL A 199 13.79 5.70 -0.35
N GLY A 200 13.99 7.01 -0.23
CA GLY A 200 15.30 7.60 0.07
C GLY A 200 15.89 7.08 1.39
N LEU A 201 15.09 7.01 2.45
CA LEU A 201 15.50 6.46 3.74
C LEU A 201 15.80 4.95 3.65
N ALA A 202 14.99 4.19 2.93
CA ALA A 202 15.21 2.75 2.73
C ALA A 202 16.54 2.49 2.02
N VAL A 203 16.83 3.22 0.95
CA VAL A 203 18.11 3.12 0.22
C VAL A 203 19.28 3.54 1.11
N ALA A 204 19.17 4.63 1.87
CA ALA A 204 20.20 5.05 2.82
C ALA A 204 20.48 3.98 3.90
N TRP A 205 19.42 3.33 4.39
CA TRP A 205 19.51 2.23 5.35
C TRP A 205 20.19 0.99 4.74
N CYS A 206 19.93 0.67 3.48
CA CYS A 206 20.66 -0.36 2.73
C CYS A 206 22.16 -0.04 2.59
N GLY A 207 22.46 1.20 2.24
CA GLY A 207 23.78 1.63 1.76
C GLY A 207 24.09 1.13 0.35
N LEU A 208 25.22 1.55 -0.21
CA LEU A 208 25.60 1.30 -1.62
C LEU A 208 26.90 0.51 -1.78
N ALA A 209 27.27 -0.28 -0.77
CA ALA A 209 28.59 -0.91 -0.69
C ALA A 209 28.79 -2.14 -1.60
N THR A 210 27.72 -2.70 -2.17
CA THR A 210 27.80 -3.89 -3.04
C THR A 210 26.92 -3.73 -4.27
N ILE A 211 27.26 -4.42 -5.36
CA ILE A 211 26.50 -4.39 -6.63
C ILE A 211 25.02 -4.68 -6.38
N GLY A 212 24.70 -5.73 -5.61
CA GLY A 212 23.31 -6.07 -5.30
C GLY A 212 22.55 -4.94 -4.57
N ARG A 213 23.21 -4.14 -3.73
CA ARG A 213 22.58 -2.99 -3.07
C ARG A 213 22.40 -1.81 -4.02
N VAL A 214 23.34 -1.59 -4.94
CA VAL A 214 23.20 -0.60 -6.02
C VAL A 214 22.03 -0.98 -6.94
N THR A 215 21.96 -2.23 -7.38
CA THR A 215 20.82 -2.74 -8.18
C THR A 215 19.51 -2.58 -7.41
N GLY A 216 19.47 -2.93 -6.12
CA GLY A 216 18.29 -2.72 -5.27
C GLY A 216 17.86 -1.26 -5.17
N ALA A 217 18.82 -0.33 -5.09
CA ALA A 217 18.54 1.11 -5.10
C ALA A 217 17.96 1.57 -6.44
N ILE A 218 18.57 1.16 -7.56
CA ILE A 218 18.07 1.47 -8.91
C ILE A 218 16.64 0.97 -9.08
N VAL A 219 16.37 -0.30 -8.76
CA VAL A 219 15.03 -0.89 -8.83
C VAL A 219 14.04 -0.14 -7.94
N SER A 220 14.47 0.35 -6.79
CA SER A 220 13.64 1.14 -5.87
C SER A 220 13.27 2.51 -6.43
N PHE A 221 14.21 3.22 -7.07
CA PHE A 221 13.92 4.46 -7.77
C PHE A 221 13.04 4.24 -9.00
N LEU A 222 13.26 3.14 -9.74
CA LEU A 222 12.37 2.74 -10.84
C LEU A 222 10.96 2.44 -10.34
N ALA A 223 10.81 1.73 -9.22
CA ALA A 223 9.51 1.49 -8.61
C ALA A 223 8.82 2.78 -8.15
N LEU A 224 9.57 3.75 -7.62
CA LEU A 224 9.05 5.06 -7.26
C LEU A 224 8.57 5.87 -8.48
N TRP A 225 9.27 5.75 -9.61
CA TRP A 225 8.94 6.44 -10.85
C TRP A 225 7.78 5.77 -11.59
N ILE A 226 7.81 4.44 -11.74
CA ILE A 226 6.87 3.67 -12.56
C ILE A 226 5.62 3.25 -11.77
N GLY A 227 5.75 2.99 -10.46
CA GLY A 227 4.64 2.48 -9.64
C GLY A 227 3.42 3.39 -9.66
N PRO A 228 3.54 4.69 -9.31
CA PRO A 228 2.41 5.62 -9.35
C PRO A 228 1.80 5.77 -10.74
N THR A 229 2.62 5.80 -11.80
CA THR A 229 2.12 5.97 -13.17
C THR A 229 1.35 4.75 -13.65
N LEU A 230 1.81 3.56 -13.28
CA LEU A 230 1.11 2.31 -13.55
C LEU A 230 -0.25 2.27 -12.83
N PHE A 231 -0.31 2.67 -11.56
CA PHE A 231 -1.58 2.76 -10.82
C PHE A 231 -2.55 3.75 -11.47
N THR A 232 -2.07 4.93 -11.88
CA THR A 232 -2.88 5.93 -12.58
C THR A 232 -3.43 5.39 -13.90
N ALA A 233 -2.57 4.75 -14.70
CA ALA A 233 -2.96 4.18 -15.99
C ALA A 233 -4.00 3.05 -15.85
N VAL A 234 -3.77 2.12 -14.93
CA VAL A 234 -4.71 1.01 -14.66
C VAL A 234 -6.04 1.55 -14.13
N SER A 235 -6.00 2.54 -13.24
CA SER A 235 -7.23 3.14 -12.69
C SER A 235 -8.01 3.90 -13.76
N ALA A 236 -7.33 4.62 -14.66
CA ALA A 236 -7.97 5.33 -15.77
C ALA A 236 -8.60 4.35 -16.78
N ALA A 237 -7.87 3.30 -17.15
CA ALA A 237 -8.36 2.25 -18.04
C ALA A 237 -9.57 1.53 -17.44
N ALA A 238 -9.45 1.05 -16.19
CA ALA A 238 -10.52 0.33 -15.50
C ALA A 238 -11.74 1.20 -15.16
N GLY A 239 -11.54 2.51 -14.99
CA GLY A 239 -12.63 3.46 -14.71
C GLY A 239 -13.48 3.81 -15.94
N THR A 240 -13.00 3.51 -17.16
CA THR A 240 -13.66 3.94 -18.39
C THR A 240 -14.70 2.93 -18.86
N ARG A 241 -15.95 3.11 -18.40
CA ARG A 241 -17.08 2.21 -18.72
C ARG A 241 -17.41 2.11 -20.21
N VAL A 242 -17.10 3.16 -20.99
CA VAL A 242 -17.34 3.20 -22.45
C VAL A 242 -16.44 2.22 -23.20
N LEU A 243 -15.19 2.08 -22.75
CA LEU A 243 -14.19 1.21 -23.38
C LEU A 243 -14.26 -0.25 -22.89
N ALA A 244 -15.17 -0.57 -21.96
CA ALA A 244 -15.30 -1.93 -21.43
C ALA A 244 -15.72 -2.95 -22.51
N ALA A 245 -16.40 -2.50 -23.58
CA ALA A 245 -16.73 -3.32 -24.74
C ALA A 245 -15.58 -3.45 -25.75
N TYR A 246 -14.53 -2.62 -25.63
CA TYR A 246 -13.42 -2.49 -26.57
C TYR A 246 -12.07 -2.62 -25.84
N PRO A 247 -11.66 -3.84 -25.46
CA PRO A 247 -10.48 -4.06 -24.60
C PRO A 247 -9.16 -3.60 -25.23
N ALA A 248 -9.05 -3.63 -26.56
CA ALA A 248 -7.88 -3.10 -27.27
C ALA A 248 -7.76 -1.57 -27.11
N GLU A 249 -8.87 -0.84 -27.31
CA GLU A 249 -8.90 0.61 -27.12
C GLU A 249 -8.69 1.01 -25.65
N MET A 250 -9.15 0.18 -24.71
CA MET A 250 -8.89 0.37 -23.28
C MET A 250 -7.39 0.23 -22.95
N LEU A 251 -6.68 -0.70 -23.61
CA LEU A 251 -5.23 -0.84 -23.48
C LEU A 251 -4.49 0.36 -24.07
N ASP A 252 -4.90 0.83 -25.25
CA ASP A 252 -4.30 2.01 -25.88
C ASP A 252 -4.48 3.27 -25.03
N TYR A 253 -5.68 3.47 -24.49
CA TYR A 253 -5.95 4.57 -23.55
C TYR A 253 -5.09 4.46 -22.28
N GLY A 254 -5.00 3.27 -21.68
CA GLY A 254 -4.14 3.02 -20.53
C GLY A 254 -2.66 3.30 -20.83
N ALA A 255 -2.17 2.86 -21.99
CA ALA A 255 -0.79 3.10 -22.44
C ALA A 255 -0.53 4.59 -22.65
N GLN A 256 -1.47 5.33 -23.24
CA GLN A 256 -1.37 6.78 -23.41
C GLN A 256 -1.30 7.51 -22.07
N VAL A 257 -2.18 7.14 -21.11
CA VAL A 257 -2.15 7.70 -19.75
C VAL A 257 -0.82 7.37 -19.07
N PHE A 258 -0.34 6.13 -19.18
CA PHE A 258 0.95 5.71 -18.63
C PHE A 258 2.11 6.55 -19.15
N VAL A 259 2.23 6.72 -20.46
CA VAL A 259 3.29 7.52 -21.09
C VAL A 259 3.19 8.99 -20.68
N SER A 260 1.97 9.54 -20.61
CA SER A 260 1.76 10.92 -20.17
C SER A 260 2.16 11.13 -18.69
N ALA A 261 1.92 10.13 -17.85
CA ALA A 261 2.18 10.18 -16.41
C ALA A 261 3.68 9.98 -16.07
N LEU A 262 4.46 9.34 -16.95
CA LEU A 262 5.92 9.17 -16.79
C LEU A 262 6.71 10.48 -16.88
N GLY A 263 6.19 11.48 -17.60
CA GLY A 263 6.86 12.77 -17.79
C GLY A 263 6.86 13.66 -16.55
N VAL A 264 7.66 14.75 -16.58
CA VAL A 264 7.75 15.74 -15.47
C VAL A 264 6.38 16.37 -15.14
N LYS A 265 5.55 16.60 -16.17
CA LYS A 265 4.17 17.10 -16.00
C LYS A 265 3.25 16.07 -15.31
N GLY A 266 3.55 14.78 -15.44
CA GLY A 266 2.84 13.68 -14.78
C GLY A 266 3.21 13.50 -13.30
N GLY A 267 4.16 14.29 -12.77
CA GLY A 267 4.49 14.33 -11.35
C GLY A 267 5.36 13.19 -10.84
N SER A 268 5.34 12.01 -11.46
CA SER A 268 6.11 10.84 -11.01
C SER A 268 7.63 11.07 -11.00
N ALA A 269 8.19 11.62 -12.08
CA ALA A 269 9.62 11.93 -12.18
C ALA A 269 10.08 12.96 -11.13
N SER A 270 9.19 13.87 -10.71
CA SER A 270 9.49 14.87 -9.69
C SER A 270 9.80 14.27 -8.32
N LEU A 271 9.38 13.03 -8.06
CA LEU A 271 9.65 12.32 -6.81
C LEU A 271 11.10 11.84 -6.70
N LEU A 272 11.83 11.74 -7.82
CA LEU A 272 13.21 11.25 -7.82
C LEU A 272 14.16 12.22 -7.13
N ILE A 273 14.03 13.52 -7.37
CA ILE A 273 14.89 14.55 -6.76
C ILE A 273 14.84 14.50 -5.22
N PRO A 274 13.67 14.62 -4.56
CA PRO A 274 13.60 14.54 -3.11
C PRO A 274 14.04 13.18 -2.57
N ALA A 275 13.75 12.08 -3.28
CA ALA A 275 14.21 10.75 -2.86
C ALA A 275 15.75 10.65 -2.86
N VAL A 276 16.41 11.21 -3.88
CA VAL A 276 17.88 11.30 -3.94
C VAL A 276 18.43 12.21 -2.84
N VAL A 277 17.81 13.38 -2.60
CA VAL A 277 18.21 14.28 -1.51
C VAL A 277 18.15 13.58 -0.15
N VAL A 278 17.03 12.92 0.15
CA VAL A 278 16.84 12.15 1.40
C VAL A 278 17.85 11.01 1.51
N MET A 279 18.11 10.30 0.41
CA MET A 279 19.13 9.25 0.37
C MET A 279 20.52 9.81 0.72
N VAL A 280 20.94 10.90 0.08
CA VAL A 280 22.26 11.52 0.30
C VAL A 280 22.40 11.98 1.75
N LEU A 281 21.39 12.67 2.29
CA LEU A 281 21.38 13.10 3.69
C LEU A 281 21.47 11.91 4.65
N GLY A 282 20.69 10.84 4.41
CA GLY A 282 20.73 9.64 5.23
C GLY A 282 22.08 8.92 5.20
N LEU A 283 22.74 8.87 4.04
CA LEU A 283 24.09 8.32 3.89
C LEU A 283 25.14 9.17 4.61
N ALA A 284 25.05 10.50 4.51
CA ALA A 284 25.97 11.44 5.16
C ALA A 284 25.89 11.32 6.69
N VAL A 285 24.68 11.28 7.26
CA VAL A 285 24.46 11.07 8.70
C VAL A 285 25.05 9.74 9.16
N ARG A 286 24.80 8.66 8.41
CA ARG A 286 25.33 7.33 8.75
C ARG A 286 26.85 7.29 8.74
N TRP A 287 27.47 7.98 7.80
CA TRP A 287 28.92 8.09 7.71
C TRP A 287 29.51 8.90 8.87
N ALA A 288 28.90 10.03 9.23
CA ALA A 288 29.32 10.84 10.38
C ALA A 288 29.24 10.06 11.69
N LEU A 289 28.16 9.29 11.90
CA LEU A 289 27.99 8.43 13.07
C LEU A 289 29.02 7.30 13.14
N ARG A 290 29.39 6.70 12.01
CA ARG A 290 30.45 5.67 11.95
C ARG A 290 31.81 6.25 12.32
N ARG A 291 32.14 7.44 11.80
CA ARG A 291 33.39 8.14 12.14
C ARG A 291 33.50 8.44 13.63
N ARG A 292 32.42 8.96 14.24
CA ARG A 292 32.40 9.24 15.70
C ARG A 292 32.60 7.98 16.54
N ARG A 293 31.99 6.86 16.17
CA ARG A 293 32.17 5.58 16.88
C ARG A 293 33.59 5.04 16.77
N MET A 294 34.24 5.21 15.60
CA MET A 294 35.63 4.82 15.43
C MET A 294 36.57 5.69 16.26
N GLN A 295 36.34 7.00 16.32
CA GLN A 295 37.12 7.92 17.15
C GLN A 295 36.95 7.62 18.65
N ALA A 296 35.73 7.32 19.11
CA ALA A 296 35.47 6.94 20.49
C ALA A 296 36.01 5.56 20.88
N ALA A 297 36.31 4.68 19.92
CA ALA A 297 36.93 3.38 20.17
C ALA A 297 38.47 3.43 20.18
N LEU A 298 39.05 4.53 19.69
CA LEU A 298 40.49 4.79 19.67
C LEU A 298 40.96 5.68 20.82
N ALA A 299 40.02 6.29 21.56
CA ALA A 299 40.24 7.08 22.77
C ALA A 299 39.97 6.23 24.01
#